data_AF-A0A0J7K304-F1
#
_entry.id   AF-A0A0J7K304-F1
#
_cell.length_a   1.000
_cell.length_b   1.000
_cell.length_c   1.000
_cell.angle_alpha   90.00
_cell.angle_beta   90.00
_cell.angle_gamma   90.00
#
_symmetry.space_group_name_H-M   'P 1'
#
loop_
_entity.id
_entity.type
_entity.pdbx_description
1 polymer ?
#
loop_
_entity_poly.entity_id
_entity_poly.type
_entity_poly.pdbx_seq_one_letter_code
_entity_poly.pdbx_strand_id
1 'polypeptide(L)'
;MIYADKTNDYPDIELLFSAASDYGILIASVFALNSKAATALYKNITGDVQAFGIFPYLLRPRSRGFIELKSSDPKEAPAIVPNYFQDPHDLQVLVRYITYTFVGIKVRSVIS
;
A
#
# COMPACT_ATOMS: atom_id res chain seq x y z
N MET A 1 8.27 -0.26 11.03
CA MET A 1 8.28 -1.68 11.49
C MET A 1 8.48 -2.55 10.26
N ILE A 2 9.21 -3.65 10.38
CA ILE A 2 9.54 -4.53 9.24
C ILE A 2 8.99 -5.94 9.48
N TYR A 3 8.49 -6.59 8.44
CA TYR A 3 8.08 -8.00 8.46
C TYR A 3 8.96 -8.81 7.51
N ALA A 4 9.39 -9.98 7.97
CA ALA A 4 10.15 -10.95 7.21
C ALA A 4 9.52 -12.32 7.38
N ASP A 5 9.44 -13.10 6.30
CA ASP A 5 9.30 -14.55 6.43
C ASP A 5 10.48 -15.09 7.26
N LYS A 6 10.20 -16.01 8.18
CA LYS A 6 11.19 -16.55 9.13
C LYS A 6 12.29 -17.35 8.46
N THR A 7 12.11 -17.69 7.18
CA THR A 7 13.09 -18.44 6.39
C THR A 7 14.11 -17.55 5.68
N ASN A 8 13.92 -16.23 5.68
CA ASN A 8 14.82 -15.28 5.01
C ASN A 8 15.49 -14.35 6.03
N ASP A 9 16.75 -13.99 5.78
CA ASP A 9 17.53 -13.07 6.62
C ASP A 9 17.16 -11.59 6.42
N TYR A 10 16.03 -11.30 5.76
CA TYR A 10 15.75 -9.98 5.24
C TYR A 10 14.25 -9.67 5.16
N PRO A 11 13.82 -8.40 5.27
CA PRO A 11 12.40 -8.06 5.29
C PRO A 11 11.76 -8.08 3.92
N ASP A 12 10.52 -8.56 3.88
CA ASP A 12 9.64 -8.54 2.71
C ASP A 12 8.81 -7.26 2.65
N ILE A 13 8.42 -6.73 3.82
CA ILE A 13 7.57 -5.54 3.93
C ILE A 13 8.13 -4.51 4.90
N GLU A 14 8.07 -3.25 4.48
CA GLU A 14 8.24 -2.08 5.34
C GLU A 14 6.88 -1.42 5.63
N LEU A 15 6.67 -1.06 6.90
CA LEU A 15 5.55 -0.25 7.32
C LEU A 15 5.95 1.20 7.53
N LEU A 16 5.36 2.07 6.72
CA LEU A 16 5.32 3.49 7.00
C LEU A 16 4.04 3.80 7.80
N PHE A 17 4.21 4.50 8.92
CA PHE A 17 3.11 4.97 9.76
C PHE A 17 2.92 6.47 9.56
N SER A 18 1.67 6.91 9.49
CA SER A 18 1.30 8.31 9.53
C SER A 18 0.38 8.56 10.73
N ALA A 19 0.77 9.48 11.61
CA ALA A 19 -0.06 9.91 12.73
C ALA A 19 -1.10 10.98 12.33
N ALA A 20 -1.15 11.36 11.05
CA ALA A 20 -2.11 12.36 10.58
C ALA A 20 -3.50 11.72 10.41
N SER A 21 -4.46 12.20 11.18
CA SER A 21 -5.89 11.91 10.98
C SER A 21 -6.48 12.96 10.04
N ASP A 22 -6.37 12.73 8.73
CA ASP A 22 -6.92 13.60 7.68
C ASP A 22 -8.33 13.19 7.24
N TYR A 23 -8.92 12.19 7.90
CA TYR A 23 -10.21 11.59 7.56
C TYR A 23 -10.27 11.08 6.10
N GLY A 24 -9.11 10.77 5.51
CA GLY A 24 -8.96 10.29 4.15
C GLY A 24 -9.04 11.36 3.05
N ILE A 25 -9.21 12.64 3.39
CA ILE A 25 -9.37 13.72 2.40
C ILE A 25 -8.06 13.99 1.65
N LEU A 26 -6.95 14.13 2.38
CA LEU A 26 -5.64 14.37 1.78
C LEU A 26 -5.17 13.13 1.04
N ILE A 27 -5.34 11.95 1.64
CA ILE A 27 -4.99 10.66 0.99
C ILE A 27 -5.78 10.43 -0.29
N ALA A 28 -7.10 10.67 -0.31
CA ALA A 28 -7.89 10.54 -1.52
C ALA A 28 -7.38 11.46 -2.64
N SER A 29 -6.94 12.67 -2.29
CA SER A 29 -6.41 13.65 -3.22
C SER A 29 -5.02 13.25 -3.75
N VAL A 30 -4.11 12.85 -2.85
CA VAL A 30 -2.73 12.43 -3.19
C VAL A 30 -2.73 11.21 -4.12
N PHE A 31 -3.62 10.24 -3.90
CA PHE A 31 -3.72 9.04 -4.73
C PHE A 31 -4.72 9.18 -5.90
N ALA A 32 -5.21 10.40 -6.15
CA ALA A 32 -6.15 10.71 -7.24
C ALA A 32 -7.38 9.77 -7.26
N LEU A 33 -7.92 9.44 -6.08
CA LEU A 33 -9.12 8.64 -5.98
C LEU A 33 -10.31 9.42 -6.53
N ASN A 34 -11.14 8.75 -7.33
CA ASN A 34 -12.40 9.36 -7.73
C ASN A 34 -13.34 9.53 -6.53
N SER A 35 -14.26 10.48 -6.63
CA SER A 35 -15.18 10.84 -5.54
C SER A 35 -15.99 9.66 -5.01
N LYS A 36 -16.47 8.78 -5.89
CA LYS A 36 -17.24 7.58 -5.48
C LYS A 36 -16.40 6.63 -4.63
N ALA A 37 -15.15 6.37 -5.01
CA ALA A 37 -14.23 5.54 -4.25
C ALA A 37 -13.85 6.18 -2.91
N ALA A 38 -13.52 7.47 -2.93
CA ALA A 38 -13.20 8.23 -1.72
C ALA A 38 -14.38 8.22 -0.72
N THR A 39 -15.60 8.53 -1.17
CA THR A 39 -16.79 8.47 -0.33
C THR A 39 -17.05 7.06 0.18
N ALA A 40 -16.94 6.02 -0.66
CA ALA A 40 -17.18 4.64 -0.22
C ALA A 40 -16.22 4.20 0.89
N LEU A 41 -14.96 4.62 0.82
CA LEU A 41 -13.92 4.28 1.80
C LEU A 41 -14.01 5.11 3.08
N TYR A 42 -14.30 6.40 2.97
CA TYR A 42 -14.10 7.35 4.07
C TYR A 42 -15.39 7.95 4.66
N LYS A 43 -16.57 7.74 4.06
CA LYS A 43 -17.83 8.36 4.56
C LYS A 43 -18.17 8.05 6.03
N ASN A 44 -17.71 6.90 6.53
CA ASN A 44 -17.97 6.45 7.90
C ASN A 44 -16.82 6.82 8.85
N ILE A 45 -15.76 7.44 8.35
CA ILE A 45 -14.65 7.94 9.15
C ILE A 45 -14.94 9.42 9.41
N THR A 46 -15.57 9.67 10.55
CA THR A 46 -16.07 10.98 10.96
C THR A 46 -15.00 11.77 11.74
N GLY A 47 -15.18 13.08 11.83
CA GLY A 47 -14.24 14.02 12.47
C GLY A 47 -14.00 13.81 13.98
N ASP A 48 -14.76 12.92 14.60
CA ASP A 48 -14.74 12.53 16.01
C ASP A 48 -13.92 11.25 16.27
N VAL A 49 -13.45 10.57 15.23
CA VAL A 49 -12.58 9.39 15.34
C VAL A 49 -11.16 9.75 14.91
N GLN A 50 -10.22 9.69 15.85
CA GLN A 50 -8.80 9.81 15.52
C GLN A 50 -8.34 8.56 14.76
N ALA A 51 -7.80 8.77 13.56
CA ALA A 51 -7.24 7.72 12.71
C ALA A 51 -5.73 7.90 12.54
N PHE A 52 -5.06 6.81 12.19
CA PHE A 52 -3.67 6.82 11.75
C PHE A 52 -3.55 5.93 10.52
N GLY A 53 -2.61 6.27 9.63
CA GLY A 53 -2.34 5.53 8.41
C GLY A 53 -1.26 4.48 8.60
N ILE A 54 -1.45 3.32 7.98
CA ILE A 54 -0.40 2.30 7.81
C ILE A 54 -0.26 2.03 6.32
N PHE A 55 0.94 2.21 5.78
CA PHE A 55 1.25 2.00 4.37
C PHE A 55 2.28 0.87 4.24
N PRO A 56 1.85 -0.35 3.86
CA PRO A 56 2.76 -1.45 3.62
C PRO A 56 3.44 -1.31 2.25
N TYR A 57 4.76 -1.38 2.24
CA TYR A 57 5.58 -1.40 1.03
C TYR A 57 6.20 -2.77 0.85
N LEU A 58 5.96 -3.41 -0.31
CA LEU A 58 6.63 -4.63 -0.71
C LEU A 58 8.05 -4.30 -1.18
N LEU A 59 9.06 -4.72 -0.41
CA LEU A 59 10.45 -4.30 -0.62
C LEU A 59 11.13 -5.03 -1.77
N ARG A 60 10.70 -6.26 -2.05
CA ARG A 60 11.26 -7.14 -3.09
C ARG A 60 10.16 -7.86 -3.85
N PRO A 61 9.38 -7.14 -4.66
CA PRO A 61 8.44 -7.81 -5.57
C PRO A 61 9.21 -8.77 -6.48
N ARG A 62 8.59 -9.87 -6.87
CA ARG A 62 9.07 -10.78 -7.91
C ARG A 62 8.62 -10.35 -9.30
N SER A 63 7.49 -9.64 -9.40
CA SER A 63 7.03 -9.04 -10.64
C SER A 63 8.08 -8.12 -11.24
N ARG A 64 8.26 -8.19 -12.57
CA ARG A 64 9.23 -7.38 -13.31
C ARG A 64 8.54 -6.67 -14.47
N GLY A 65 8.67 -5.36 -14.48
CA GLY A 65 8.26 -4.50 -15.57
C GLY A 65 9.42 -4.13 -16.49
N PHE A 66 9.13 -3.30 -17.47
CA PHE A 66 10.13 -2.70 -18.35
C PHE A 66 9.78 -1.27 -18.71
N ILE A 67 10.78 -0.54 -19.18
CA ILE A 67 10.63 0.79 -19.78
C ILE A 67 11.19 0.69 -21.19
N GLU A 68 10.39 1.11 -22.17
CA GLU A 68 10.75 1.04 -23.59
C GLU A 68 10.52 2.40 -24.25
N LEU A 69 11.44 2.80 -25.11
CA LEU A 69 11.25 3.99 -25.96
C LEU A 69 10.22 3.66 -27.03
N LYS A 70 9.19 4.49 -27.19
CA LYS A 70 8.17 4.32 -28.23
C LYS A 70 8.68 4.72 -29.62
N SER A 71 9.64 5.64 -29.65
CA SER A 71 10.29 6.11 -30.87
C SER A 71 11.69 6.65 -30.56
N SER A 72 12.39 7.11 -31.60
CA SER A 72 13.66 7.83 -31.46
C SER A 72 13.50 9.30 -31.07
N ASP A 73 12.28 9.84 -30.94
CA ASP A 73 12.07 11.22 -30.50
C ASP A 73 12.30 11.34 -28.99
N PRO A 74 13.31 12.09 -28.53
CA PRO A 74 13.58 12.25 -27.10
C PRO A 74 12.48 13.02 -26.33
N LYS A 75 11.54 13.67 -27.03
CA LYS A 75 10.40 14.36 -26.41
C LYS A 75 9.19 13.45 -26.19
N GLU A 76 9.16 12.28 -26.83
CA GLU A 76 8.08 11.33 -26.64
C GLU A 76 8.25 10.57 -25.33
N ALA A 77 7.20 10.51 -24.52
CA ALA A 77 7.24 9.79 -23.25
C ALA A 77 7.37 8.27 -23.48
N PRO A 78 8.29 7.58 -22.78
CA PRO A 78 8.48 6.15 -22.94
C PRO A 78 7.22 5.36 -22.52
N ALA A 79 7.12 4.13 -22.99
CA ALA A 79 6.20 3.17 -22.43
C ALA A 79 6.76 2.67 -21.10
N ILE A 80 5.98 2.84 -20.02
CA ILE A 80 6.30 2.30 -18.69
C ILE A 80 5.29 1.19 -18.44
N VAL A 81 5.79 -0.05 -18.37
CA VAL A 81 4.97 -1.24 -18.16
C VAL A 81 5.42 -1.89 -16.86
N PRO A 82 4.80 -1.57 -15.71
CA PRO A 82 5.28 -2.03 -14.41
C PRO A 82 5.06 -3.53 -14.16
N ASN A 83 4.05 -4.13 -14.81
CA ASN A 83 3.61 -5.51 -14.58
C ASN A 83 3.30 -5.80 -13.10
N TYR A 84 2.67 -4.86 -12.39
CA TYR A 84 2.32 -5.06 -10.98
C TYR A 84 1.49 -6.32 -10.80
N PHE A 85 1.88 -7.14 -9.82
CA PHE A 85 1.22 -8.39 -9.45
C PHE A 85 1.18 -9.45 -10.56
N GLN A 86 2.07 -9.36 -11.55
CA GLN A 86 2.24 -10.41 -12.56
C GLN A 86 2.68 -11.74 -11.90
N ASP A 87 3.56 -11.68 -10.89
CA ASP A 87 3.82 -12.82 -10.02
C ASP A 87 2.78 -12.83 -8.88
N PRO A 88 1.94 -13.88 -8.75
CA PRO A 88 0.95 -13.98 -7.69
C PRO A 88 1.54 -13.90 -6.28
N HIS A 89 2.84 -14.22 -6.11
CA HIS A 89 3.54 -14.12 -4.83
C HIS A 89 3.46 -12.71 -4.23
N ASP A 90 3.57 -11.67 -5.06
CA ASP A 90 3.60 -10.29 -4.60
C ASP A 90 2.28 -9.89 -3.92
N LEU A 91 1.17 -10.32 -4.52
CA LEU A 91 -0.15 -10.08 -3.95
C LEU A 91 -0.38 -10.94 -2.70
N GLN A 92 0.06 -12.19 -2.70
CA GLN A 92 -0.07 -13.09 -1.55
C GLN A 92 0.68 -12.56 -0.32
N VAL A 93 1.89 -12.05 -0.50
CA VAL A 93 2.70 -11.47 0.59
C VAL A 93 2.00 -10.24 1.17
N LEU A 94 1.50 -9.33 0.32
CA LEU A 94 0.75 -8.15 0.77
C LEU A 94 -0.53 -8.52 1.51
N VAL A 95 -1.34 -9.44 0.99
CA VAL A 95 -2.59 -9.87 1.64
C VAL A 95 -2.30 -10.51 3.00
N ARG A 96 -1.36 -11.46 3.03
CA ARG A 96 -0.92 -12.13 4.27
C ARG A 96 -0.54 -11.10 5.33
N TYR A 97 0.19 -10.08 4.93
CA TYR A 97 0.65 -9.02 5.81
C TYR A 97 -0.48 -8.12 6.33
N ILE A 98 -1.40 -7.70 5.47
CA ILE A 98 -2.58 -6.91 5.87
C ILE A 98 -3.39 -7.70 6.90
N THR A 99 -3.64 -8.98 6.66
CA THR A 99 -4.33 -9.86 7.61
C THR A 99 -3.61 -9.92 8.96
N TYR A 100 -2.29 -10.12 8.98
CA TYR A 100 -1.52 -10.12 10.23
C TYR A 100 -1.59 -8.79 10.97
N THR A 101 -1.52 -7.66 10.26
CA THR A 101 -1.58 -6.32 10.85
C THR A 101 -2.94 -6.07 11.50
N PHE A 102 -4.03 -6.37 10.80
CA PHE A 102 -5.39 -6.18 11.32
C PHE A 102 -5.67 -7.04 12.56
N VAL A 103 -5.25 -8.31 12.54
CA VAL A 103 -5.39 -9.20 13.69
C VAL A 103 -4.56 -8.69 14.88
N GLY A 104 -3.32 -8.26 14.63
CA GLY A 104 -2.44 -7.71 15.66
C GLY A 104 -3.01 -6.46 16.35
N ILE A 105 -3.66 -5.57 15.58
CA ILE A 105 -4.33 -4.38 16.12
C ILE A 105 -5.52 -4.76 17.00
N LYS A 106 -6.36 -5.70 16.54
CA LYS A 106 -7.56 -6.14 17.27
C LYS A 106 -7.22 -6.79 18.62
N VAL A 107 -6.14 -7.57 18.68
CA VAL A 107 -5.76 -8.30 19.90
C VAL A 107 -5.26 -7.36 21.00
N ARG A 108 -4.64 -6.22 20.67
CA ARG A 108 -4.17 -5.26 21.69
C ARG A 108 -5.28 -4.39 22.28
N SER A 109 -6.41 -4.20 21.59
CA SER A 109 -7.51 -3.37 22.10
C SER A 109 -8.46 -4.09 23.07
N VAL A 110 -8.23 -5.38 23.34
CA VAL A 110 -9.08 -6.20 24.23
C VAL A 110 -8.41 -6.45 25.59
N ILE A 111 -7.20 -5.94 25.82
CA ILE A 111 -6.40 -6.16 27.04
C ILE A 111 -6.10 -4.83 27.77
N SER A 112 -7.00 -3.85 27.69
CA SER A 112 -6.93 -2.60 28.45
C SER A 112 -8.23 -2.34 29.20
#